data_AF-A0A660S7C5-F1
#
_entry.id   AF-A0A660S7C5-F1
#
_cell.length_a   1.000
_cell.length_b   1.000
_cell.length_c   1.000
_cell.angle_alpha   90.00
_cell.angle_beta   90.00
_cell.angle_gamma   90.00
#
_symmetry.space_group_name_H-M   'P 1'
#
loop_
_entity.id
_entity.type
_entity.pdbx_description
1 polymer ?
#
loop_
_entity_poly.entity_id
_entity_poly.type
_entity_poly.pdbx_seq_one_letter_code
_entity_poly.pdbx_strand_id
1 'polypeptide(L)' 'MEISIVIPVYNEEQALPKLYNLLKKVLDSLQKKYEIILVDDG' A
#
# COMPACT_ATOMS: atom_id res chain seq x y z
N MET A 1 9.39 5.08 -15.08
CA MET A 1 8.93 5.86 -13.91
C MET A 1 8.35 4.86 -12.93
N GLU A 2 8.87 4.84 -11.71
CA GLU A 2 8.53 3.85 -10.66
C GLU A 2 7.77 4.59 -9.55
N ILE A 3 6.76 3.94 -8.98
CA ILE A 3 5.86 4.55 -7.97
C ILE A 3 6.19 3.97 -6.59
N SER A 4 6.54 4.82 -5.63
CA SER A 4 6.71 4.41 -4.24
C SER A 4 5.57 4.98 -3.40
N ILE A 5 4.89 4.11 -2.65
CA ILE A 5 3.74 4.46 -1.81
C ILE A 5 4.12 4.14 -0.37
N VAL A 6 4.27 5.20 0.43
CA VAL A 6 4.63 5.09 1.86
C VAL A 6 3.40 5.46 2.68
N ILE A 7 2.97 4.56 3.56
CA ILE A 7 1.76 4.72 4.36
C ILE A 7 2.12 4.47 5.82
N PRO A 8 2.07 5.49 6.69
CA PRO A 8 2.12 5.29 8.13
C PRO A 8 0.85 4.60 8.61
N VAL A 9 0.99 3.60 9.47
CA VAL A 9 -0.11 2.77 9.98
C VAL A 9 -0.02 2.66 11.50
N TYR A 10 -1.10 3.05 12.19
CA TYR A 10 -1.20 2.98 13.66
C TYR A 10 -2.37 2.09 14.08
N ASN A 11 -2.10 0.98 14.78
CA ASN A 11 -3.12 0.11 15.40
C ASN A 11 -4.27 -0.36 14.47
N GLU A 12 -4.04 -0.43 13.16
CA GLU A 12 -5.06 -0.74 12.13
C GLU A 12 -4.94 -2.15 11.52
N GLU A 13 -4.49 -3.16 12.30
CA GLU A 13 -4.17 -4.51 11.81
C GLU A 13 -5.27 -5.17 10.96
N GLN A 14 -6.54 -4.98 11.33
CA GLN A 14 -7.67 -5.59 10.61
C GLN A 14 -7.99 -4.88 9.28
N ALA A 15 -7.62 -3.60 9.14
CA ALA A 15 -7.87 -2.81 7.94
C ALA A 15 -6.75 -2.96 6.90
N LEU A 16 -5.52 -3.28 7.31
CA LEU A 16 -4.36 -3.43 6.42
C LEU A 16 -4.58 -4.40 5.26
N PRO A 17 -5.16 -5.61 5.46
CA PRO A 17 -5.39 -6.53 4.34
C PRO A 17 -6.33 -5.94 3.29
N LYS A 18 -7.35 -5.19 3.72
CA LYS A 18 -8.31 -4.54 2.82
C LYS A 18 -7.65 -3.39 2.05
N LEU A 19 -6.88 -2.55 2.74
CA LEU A 19 -6.12 -1.45 2.13
C LEU A 19 -5.15 -1.99 1.07
N TYR A 20 -4.35 -2.99 1.42
CA TYR A 20 -3.39 -3.61 0.49
C TYR A 20 -4.08 -4.17 -0.75
N ASN A 21 -5.18 -4.90 -0.59
CA ASN A 21 -5.92 -5.48 -1.72
C ASN A 21 -6.48 -4.42 -2.67
N LEU A 22 -6.98 -3.30 -2.14
CA LEU A 22 -7.49 -2.19 -2.94
C LEU A 22 -6.36 -1.47 -3.68
N LEU A 23 -5.24 -1.18 -2.99
CA LEU A 23 -4.07 -0.56 -3.60
C LEU A 23 -3.51 -1.44 -4.72
N LYS A 24 -3.28 -2.73 -4.44
CA LYS A 24 -2.78 -3.68 -5.43
C LYS A 24 -3.64 -3.71 -6.69
N LYS A 25 -4.96 -3.78 -6.55
CA LYS A 25 -5.90 -3.78 -7.70
C LYS A 25 -5.73 -2.53 -8.58
N VAL A 26 -5.57 -1.37 -7.97
CA VAL A 26 -5.38 -0.11 -8.71
C VAL A 26 -4.00 -0.07 -9.35
N LEU A 27 -2.95 -0.43 -8.61
CA LEU A 27 -1.56 -0.33 -9.08
C LEU A 27 -1.25 -1.34 -10.19
N ASP A 28 -1.81 -2.55 -10.12
CA ASP A 28 -1.72 -3.55 -11.19
C ASP A 28 -2.32 -3.03 -12.50
N SER A 29 -3.39 -2.24 -12.44
CA SER A 29 -4.02 -1.64 -13.62
C SER A 29 -3.17 -0.54 -14.29
N LEU A 30 -2.24 0.06 -13.56
CA LEU A 30 -1.38 1.14 -14.08
C LEU A 30 -0.24 0.62 -14.96
N GLN A 31 0.02 -0.70 -14.98
CA GLN A 31 1.12 -1.33 -15.73
C GLN A 31 2.49 -0.68 -15.46
N LYS A 32 2.73 -0.26 -14.21
CA LYS A 32 3.98 0.34 -13.76
C LYS A 32 4.58 -0.49 -12.64
N LYS A 33 5.90 -0.38 -12.49
CA LYS A 33 6.58 -0.89 -11.29
C LYS A 33 6.20 -0.01 -10.10
N TYR A 34 5.85 -0.66 -9.00
CA TYR A 34 5.49 0.01 -7.76
C TYR A 34 6.00 -0.77 -6.56
N GLU A 35 6.12 -0.07 -5.43
CA GLU A 35 6.32 -0.64 -4.11
C GLU A 35 5.31 -0.03 -3.12
N ILE A 36 4.91 -0.82 -2.13
CA ILE A 36 4.05 -0.38 -1.03
C ILE A 36 4.84 -0.60 0.26
N ILE A 37 5.10 0.48 0.99
CA ILE A 37 5.83 0.48 2.25
C ILE A 37 4.84 0.90 3.35
N LEU A 38 4.48 -0.06 4.20
CA LEU A 38 3.69 0.19 5.40
C LEU A 38 4.67 0.45 6.55
N VAL A 39 4.58 1.62 7.17
CA VAL A 39 5.46 2.04 8.27
C VAL A 39 4.64 2.06 9.54
N ASP A 40 5.02 1.23 10.52
CA ASP A 40 4.46 1.34 11.86
C ASP A 40 4.92 2.65 12.49
N ASP A 41 3.98 3.54 12.83
CA ASP A 41 4.26 4.82 13.48
C ASP A 41 3.95 4.79 15.00
N GLY A 42 3.71 3.60 15.56
CA GLY A 42 3.46 3.31 16.98
C GLY A 42 4.59 2.59 17.71
#